data_AF-A0A955QH43-F1
#
_entry.id   AF-A0A955QH43-F1
#
_cell.length_a   1.000
_cell.length_b   1.000
_cell.length_c   1.000
_cell.angle_alpha   90.00
_cell.angle_beta   90.00
_cell.angle_gamma   90.00
#
_symmetry.space_group_name_H-M   'P 1'
#
loop_
_entity.id
_entity.type
_entity.pdbx_description
1 polymer ?
#
loop_
_entity_poly.entity_id
_entity_poly.type
_entity_poly.pdbx_seq_one_letter_code
_entity_poly.pdbx_strand_id
1 'polypeptide(L)'
;LEQFRAIPENRGKVLDQGLWRYSRHPNYFFETLLWCAYVPLAIGLPGVWVSIFWPVLMMVFLLWVTGVPWAEAQALMTRGEAYRRYQLTTNTFFPWKPRRMSTNQEGTA
;
A
#
# COMPACT_ATOMS: atom_id res chain seq x y z
N LEU A 1 2.33 0.24 -14.44
CA LEU A 1 2.46 1.62 -13.92
C LEU A 1 2.88 2.59 -15.04
N GLU A 2 3.92 2.27 -15.82
CA GLU A 2 4.38 3.12 -16.92
C GLU A 2 3.31 3.35 -17.99
N GLN A 3 2.60 2.30 -18.42
CA GLN A 3 1.51 2.42 -19.39
C GLN A 3 0.37 3.34 -18.91
N PHE A 4 0.02 3.30 -17.61
CA PHE A 4 -1.00 4.20 -17.05
C PHE A 4 -0.50 5.65 -16.95
N ARG A 5 0.79 5.84 -16.60
CA ARG A 5 1.44 7.15 -16.53
C ARG A 5 1.70 7.78 -17.91
N ALA A 6 1.85 6.96 -18.94
CA ALA A 6 2.10 7.40 -20.31
C ALA A 6 0.88 8.11 -20.93
N ILE A 7 -0.32 7.82 -20.43
CA ILE A 7 -1.57 8.46 -20.88
C ILE A 7 -1.70 9.84 -20.21
N PRO A 8 -1.67 10.97 -20.96
CA PRO A 8 -1.74 12.31 -20.39
C PRO A 8 -3.02 12.57 -19.59
N GLU A 9 -4.14 11.97 -20.03
CA GLU A 9 -5.46 12.06 -19.39
C GLU A 9 -5.53 11.36 -18.02
N ASN A 10 -4.52 10.57 -17.67
CA ASN A 10 -4.39 9.92 -16.37
C ASN A 10 -3.52 10.71 -15.39
N ARG A 11 -2.95 11.85 -15.81
CA ARG A 11 -2.24 12.76 -14.90
C ARG A 11 -3.22 13.29 -13.84
N GLY A 12 -2.90 13.06 -12.56
CA GLY A 12 -3.76 13.41 -11.43
C GLY A 12 -4.80 12.36 -11.05
N LYS A 13 -5.02 11.31 -11.87
CA LYS A 13 -5.93 10.22 -11.52
C LYS A 13 -5.27 9.19 -10.61
N VAL A 14 -6.09 8.55 -9.77
CA VAL A 14 -5.66 7.44 -8.92
C VAL A 14 -5.69 6.15 -9.74
N LEU A 15 -4.58 5.40 -9.69
CA LEU A 15 -4.54 4.06 -10.26
C LEU A 15 -5.19 3.09 -9.26
N ASP A 16 -6.40 2.64 -9.56
CA ASP A 16 -7.19 1.71 -8.74
C ASP A 16 -7.31 0.32 -9.38
N GLN A 17 -6.44 0.01 -10.35
CA GLN A 17 -6.43 -1.25 -11.10
C GLN A 17 -5.27 -2.17 -10.73
N GLY A 18 -5.45 -3.47 -10.96
CA GLY A 18 -4.44 -4.50 -10.70
C GLY A 18 -4.11 -4.65 -9.21
N LEU A 19 -2.82 -4.71 -8.86
CA LEU A 19 -2.35 -4.85 -7.48
C LEU A 19 -2.76 -3.67 -6.58
N TRP A 20 -2.86 -2.47 -7.16
CA TRP A 20 -3.25 -1.26 -6.42
C TRP A 20 -4.72 -1.31 -5.98
N ARG A 21 -5.59 -2.06 -6.69
CA ARG A 21 -6.97 -2.30 -6.25
C ARG A 21 -7.07 -2.99 -4.89
N TYR A 22 -6.08 -3.83 -4.55
CA TYR A 22 -6.11 -4.67 -3.36
C TYR A 22 -5.35 -4.05 -2.19
N SER A 23 -4.31 -3.27 -2.47
CA SER A 23 -3.53 -2.56 -1.45
C SER A 23 -3.08 -1.20 -1.99
N ARG A 24 -3.11 -0.17 -1.15
CA ARG A 24 -2.60 1.16 -1.49
C ARG A 24 -1.10 1.19 -1.65
N HIS A 25 -0.38 0.21 -1.10
CA HIS A 25 1.08 0.08 -1.20
C HIS A 25 1.50 -1.40 -1.35
N PRO A 26 1.19 -2.06 -2.48
CA PRO A 26 1.59 -3.45 -2.73
C PRO A 26 3.12 -3.62 -2.71
N ASN A 27 3.87 -2.57 -3.04
CA ASN A 27 5.34 -2.58 -2.99
C ASN A 27 5.85 -2.85 -1.56
N TYR A 28 5.29 -2.18 -0.55
CA TYR A 28 5.72 -2.38 0.85
C TYR A 28 5.33 -3.77 1.38
N PHE A 29 4.23 -4.33 0.88
CA PHE A 29 3.87 -5.72 1.17
C PHE A 29 4.91 -6.70 0.63
N PHE A 30 5.31 -6.57 -0.63
CA PHE A 30 6.34 -7.45 -1.21
C PHE A 30 7.71 -7.25 -0.58
N GLU A 31 8.06 -6.02 -0.21
CA GLU A 31 9.30 -5.74 0.50
C GLU A 31 9.31 -6.41 1.89
N THR A 32 8.21 -6.32 2.63
CA THR A 32 8.07 -7.01 3.92
C THR A 32 8.11 -8.53 3.74
N LEU A 33 7.44 -9.06 2.71
CA LEU A 33 7.45 -10.48 2.37
C LEU A 33 8.86 -10.98 2.03
N LEU A 34 9.62 -10.18 1.29
CA LEU A 34 11.02 -10.46 0.95
C LEU A 34 11.88 -10.49 2.21
N TRP A 35 11.71 -9.52 3.11
CA TRP A 35 12.42 -9.51 4.40
C TRP A 35 12.06 -10.74 5.26
N CYS A 36 10.78 -11.13 5.28
CA CYS A 36 10.34 -12.36 5.94
C CYS A 36 10.91 -13.63 5.29
N ALA A 37 11.16 -13.64 3.97
CA ALA A 37 11.75 -14.78 3.27
C ALA A 37 13.23 -15.04 3.65
N TYR A 38 13.95 -14.04 4.20
CA TYR A 38 15.29 -14.26 4.75
C TYR A 38 15.28 -15.00 6.10
N VAL A 39 14.18 -14.99 6.84
CA VAL A 39 14.05 -15.71 8.12
C VAL A 39 14.22 -17.23 7.94
N PRO A 40 13.50 -17.92 7.03
CA PRO A 40 13.69 -19.34 6.82
C PRO A 40 15.07 -19.70 6.25
N LEU A 41 15.70 -18.79 5.48
CA LEU A 41 17.07 -18.99 5.00
C LEU A 41 18.11 -18.97 6.12
N ALA A 42 17.83 -18.28 7.22
CA ALA A 42 18.71 -18.24 8.39
C ALA A 42 18.54 -19.46 9.32
N ILE A 43 17.53 -20.31 9.11
CA ILE A 43 17.27 -21.49 9.95
C ILE A 43 18.49 -22.42 9.92
N GLY A 44 19.09 -22.65 11.10
CA GLY A 44 20.30 -23.48 11.25
C GLY A 44 21.55 -22.69 11.62
N LEU A 45 21.51 -21.35 11.56
CA LEU A 45 22.59 -20.50 12.05
C LEU A 45 22.40 -20.15 13.54
N PRO A 46 23.48 -20.07 14.34
CA PRO A 46 23.40 -19.52 15.69
C PRO A 46 22.93 -18.05 15.61
N GLY A 47 21.86 -17.72 16.34
CA GLY A 47 21.29 -16.36 16.34
C GLY A 47 20.13 -16.13 15.37
N VAL A 48 19.43 -17.17 14.92
CA VAL A 48 18.16 -17.08 14.14
C VAL A 48 17.17 -16.03 14.66
N TRP A 49 17.08 -15.83 15.98
CA TRP A 49 16.17 -14.84 16.55
C TRP A 49 16.50 -13.40 16.10
N VAL A 50 17.77 -13.11 15.80
CA VAL A 50 18.21 -11.82 15.26
C VAL A 50 17.77 -11.62 13.81
N SER A 51 17.60 -12.70 13.04
CA SER A 51 17.13 -12.61 11.65
C SER A 51 15.67 -12.17 11.55
N ILE A 52 14.89 -12.30 12.62
CA ILE A 52 13.50 -11.82 12.73
C ILE A 52 13.46 -10.33 13.13
N PHE A 53 14.45 -9.85 13.88
CA PHE A 53 14.49 -8.47 14.34
C PHE A 53 14.51 -7.46 13.18
N TRP A 54 15.31 -7.75 12.15
CA TRP A 54 15.46 -6.88 10.98
C TRP A 54 14.19 -6.72 10.11
N PRO A 55 13.48 -7.80 9.70
CA PRO A 55 12.20 -7.69 9.00
C PRO A 55 11.16 -6.91 9.78
N VAL A 56 11.06 -7.14 11.10
CA VAL A 56 10.10 -6.42 11.95
C VAL A 56 10.44 -4.95 12.02
N LEU A 57 11.73 -4.61 12.20
CA LEU A 57 12.18 -3.22 12.22
C LEU A 57 11.89 -2.51 10.89
N MET A 58 12.21 -3.15 9.75
CA MET A 58 11.94 -2.60 8.42
C MET A 58 10.44 -2.43 8.16
N MET A 59 9.61 -3.41 8.56
CA MET A 59 8.16 -3.32 8.44
C MET A 59 7.61 -2.13 9.21
N VAL A 60 8.05 -1.93 10.46
CA VAL A 60 7.64 -0.78 11.28
C VAL A 60 8.09 0.53 10.64
N PHE A 61 9.32 0.61 10.14
CA PHE A 61 9.85 1.83 9.54
C PHE A 61 9.06 2.23 8.27
N LEU A 62 8.77 1.26 7.40
CA LEU A 62 7.99 1.46 6.17
C LEU A 62 6.54 1.85 6.47
N LEU A 63 5.91 1.21 7.45
CA LEU A 63 4.51 1.45 7.76
C LEU A 63 4.27 2.73 8.58
N TRP A 64 5.16 3.04 9.54
CA TRP A 64 4.91 4.07 10.55
C TRP A 64 5.78 5.31 10.40
N VAL A 65 7.02 5.19 9.92
CA VAL A 65 8.00 6.30 9.99
C VAL A 65 8.11 7.03 8.65
N THR A 66 8.41 6.31 7.57
CA THR A 66 8.85 6.95 6.31
C THR A 66 8.00 6.64 5.09
N GLY A 67 7.39 5.45 4.99
CA GLY A 67 6.77 5.02 3.75
C GLY A 67 5.35 5.57 3.57
N VAL A 68 4.41 4.99 4.31
CA VAL A 68 2.98 5.21 4.10
C VAL A 68 2.52 6.65 4.38
N PRO A 69 2.70 7.23 5.58
CA PRO A 69 2.10 8.53 5.91
C PRO A 69 2.58 9.66 4.99
N TRP A 70 3.86 9.64 4.59
CA TRP A 70 4.43 10.63 3.66
C TRP A 70 3.92 10.45 2.23
N ALA A 71 3.91 9.21 1.72
CA ALA A 71 3.39 8.92 0.39
C ALA A 71 1.89 9.24 0.27
N GLU A 72 1.11 8.95 1.33
CA GLU A 72 -0.30 9.29 1.39
C GLU A 72 -0.52 10.80 1.47
N ALA A 73 0.26 11.53 2.28
CA ALA A 73 0.17 12.99 2.37
C ALA A 73 0.46 13.64 1.00
N GLN A 74 1.51 13.20 0.30
CA GLN A 74 1.83 13.71 -1.04
C GLN A 74 0.75 13.37 -2.06
N ALA A 75 0.16 12.17 -1.99
CA ALA A 75 -0.93 11.76 -2.86
C ALA A 75 -2.22 12.55 -2.60
N LEU A 76 -2.52 12.87 -1.33
CA LEU A 76 -3.59 13.77 -0.94
C LEU A 76 -3.38 15.18 -1.50
N MET A 77 -2.16 15.72 -1.42
CA MET A 77 -1.85 17.06 -1.96
C MET A 77 -1.97 17.12 -3.49
N THR A 78 -1.59 16.05 -4.19
CA THR A 78 -1.58 16.04 -5.68
C THR A 78 -2.90 15.61 -6.31
N ARG A 79 -3.68 14.74 -5.65
CA ARG A 79 -4.89 14.13 -6.22
C ARG A 79 -6.17 14.46 -5.44
N GLY A 80 -6.06 15.12 -4.29
CA GLY A 80 -7.19 15.67 -3.53
C GLY A 80 -8.26 14.64 -3.18
N GLU A 81 -9.52 14.98 -3.45
CA GLU A 81 -10.69 14.16 -3.11
C GLU A 81 -10.72 12.79 -3.79
N ALA A 82 -10.15 12.67 -5.00
CA ALA A 82 -10.11 11.39 -5.71
C ALA A 82 -9.29 10.36 -4.92
N TYR A 83 -8.20 10.79 -4.28
CA TYR A 83 -7.40 9.91 -3.42
C TYR A 83 -8.07 9.66 -2.06
N ARG A 84 -8.81 10.63 -1.53
CA ARG A 84 -9.59 10.45 -0.30
C ARG A 84 -10.66 9.36 -0.45
N ARG A 85 -11.37 9.33 -1.59
CA ARG A 85 -12.32 8.23 -1.90
C ARG A 85 -11.61 6.89 -2.02
N TYR A 86 -10.43 6.86 -2.63
CA TYR A 86 -9.61 5.66 -2.75
C TYR A 86 -9.10 5.14 -1.39
N GLN A 87 -8.77 6.04 -0.44
CA GLN A 87 -8.41 5.65 0.93
C GLN A 87 -9.56 4.96 1.68
N LEU A 88 -10.82 5.29 1.37
CA LEU A 88 -11.99 4.70 2.01
C LEU A 88 -12.28 3.28 1.50
N THR A 89 -11.95 2.99 0.25
CA THR A 89 -12.24 1.69 -0.39
C THR A 89 -11.10 0.70 -0.27
N THR A 90 -9.85 1.17 -0.19
CA THR A 90 -8.65 0.34 -0.36
C THR A 90 -7.80 0.31 0.90
N ASN A 91 -7.42 -0.90 1.33
CA ASN A 91 -6.57 -1.12 2.51
C ASN A 91 -5.15 -0.60 2.29
N THR A 92 -4.53 -0.05 3.32
CA THR A 92 -3.21 0.59 3.30
C THR A 92 -2.07 -0.39 2.96
N PHE A 93 -2.10 -1.59 3.54
CA PHE A 93 -0.96 -2.51 3.52
C PHE A 93 -1.36 -3.91 3.05
N PHE A 94 -2.36 -4.51 3.69
CA PHE A 94 -2.72 -5.90 3.40
C PHE A 94 -3.56 -5.97 2.11
N PRO A 95 -3.20 -6.84 1.14
CA PRO A 95 -3.99 -7.04 -0.07
C PRO A 95 -5.32 -7.68 0.28
N TRP A 96 -6.34 -6.85 0.51
CA TRP A 96 -7.68 -7.29 0.92
C TRP A 96 -8.72 -6.80 -0.09
N LYS A 97 -9.84 -7.51 -0.20
CA LYS A 97 -10.90 -7.12 -1.15
C LYS A 97 -11.36 -5.69 -0.82
N PRO A 98 -11.39 -4.77 -1.81
CA PRO A 98 -11.79 -3.39 -1.57
C PRO A 98 -13.24 -3.33 -1.08
N ARG A 99 -13.50 -2.47 -0.11
CA ARG A 99 -14.83 -2.27 0.46
C ARG A 99 -15.68 -1.55 -0.59
N ARG A 100 -16.82 -2.14 -0.97
CA ARG A 100 -17.79 -1.43 -1.83
C ARG A 100 -18.36 -0.27 -1.02
N MET A 101 -18.13 0.96 -1.49
CA MET A 101 -18.93 2.09 -1.03
C MET A 101 -20.38 1.78 -1.45
N SER A 102 -21.27 1.60 -0.48
CA SER A 102 -22.69 1.53 -0.75
C SER A 102 -23.11 2.88 -1.32
N THR A 103 -23.38 2.94 -2.62
CA THR A 103 -24.11 4.04 -3.26
C THR A 103 -25.45 4.17 -2.54
N ASN A 104 -25.53 5.01 -1.53
CA ASN A 104 -26.76 5.22 -0.77
C ASN A 104 -26.85 6.69 -0.35
N GLN A 105 -26.68 7.61 -1.30
CA GLN A 105 -27.07 9.03 -1.20
C GLN A 105 -27.40 9.62 -2.59
N GLU A 106 -28.17 8.90 -3.38
CA GLU A 106 -28.93 9.49 -4.50
C GLU A 106 -30.41 9.22 -4.20
N GLY A 107 -31.07 10.14 -3.50
CA GLY A 107 -32.50 9.96 -3.20
C GLY A 107 -33.02 10.67 -1.96
N THR A 108 -32.80 11.97 -1.84
CA THR A 108 -33.82 12.86 -1.27
C THR A 108 -33.76 14.17 -2.05
N ALA A 109 -34.77 14.32 -2.91
CA ALA A 109 -35.15 15.54 -3.59
C ALA A 109 -35.58 16.63 -2.58
#